data_AF-A0A9P7S2D5-F1
#
_entry.id   AF-A0A9P7S2D5-F1
#
_cell.length_a   1.000
_cell.length_b   1.000
_cell.length_c   1.000
_cell.angle_alpha   90.00
_cell.angle_beta   90.00
_cell.angle_gamma   90.00
#
_symmetry.space_group_name_H-M   'P 1'
#
loop_
_entity.id
_entity.type
_entity.pdbx_description
1 polymer ?
#
loop_
_entity_poly.entity_id
_entity_poly.type
_entity_poly.pdbx_seq_one_letter_code
_entity_poly.pdbx_strand_id
1 'polypeptide(L)'
;MEEQLKELLPFLRDRNVQVRQLALSNLVSQTPKGSPHRSIFFSGQSGGLSKPNESDVIRDLKLLCRDQLTVAHDAFRALVNLSDAPMLLSSLSEPSFLNFIVSYIINPQSICADLAAMLLSNLSASSSACATLLSMKVTVIADEKVQNGFFATQSRSGSCAVPVPYPTEKEQEILALPLLLDAFVQGAQVDGIQDLSKRSRKGSLHFLASVFGNLTSSPTGREHFLTPRPSNPLKPDSELEYPLAKIVSFTEHKDIIRRGGVISVFKNCAFNARAHKAILSPETERVAVSPSTIKAPGISALPYLLLPLAGPEEFDLEVRFRYKSFNLVILTILGIPGPRKATSISPIPTPRKNSRTRSNSPSNAYRSVLAPLSHSMGT
;
A
#
# COMPACT_ATOMS: atom_id res chain seq x y z
N MET A 1 -29.97 -13.47 -26.28
CA MET A 1 -28.61 -13.54 -25.70
C MET A 1 -28.59 -13.05 -24.26
N GLU A 2 -28.96 -11.80 -23.95
CA GLU A 2 -28.92 -11.31 -22.54
C GLU A 2 -29.78 -12.15 -21.57
N GLU A 3 -31.05 -12.42 -21.90
CA GLU A 3 -31.93 -13.24 -21.03
C GLU A 3 -31.39 -14.67 -20.84
N GLN A 4 -30.83 -15.28 -21.89
CA GLN A 4 -30.18 -16.60 -21.82
C GLN A 4 -28.95 -16.59 -20.90
N LEU A 5 -28.26 -15.45 -20.76
CA LEU A 5 -27.17 -15.30 -19.78
C LEU A 5 -27.71 -15.10 -18.36
N LYS A 6 -28.86 -14.42 -18.19
CA LYS A 6 -29.54 -14.30 -16.89
C LYS A 6 -30.05 -15.66 -16.39
N GLU A 7 -30.53 -16.52 -17.30
CA GLU A 7 -30.89 -17.93 -17.01
C GLU A 7 -29.70 -18.76 -16.49
N LEU A 8 -28.45 -18.35 -16.73
CA LEU A 8 -27.28 -19.02 -16.16
C LEU A 8 -26.97 -18.64 -14.70
N LEU A 9 -27.49 -17.51 -14.20
CA LEU A 9 -27.16 -17.00 -12.87
C LEU A 9 -27.56 -17.96 -11.73
N PRO A 10 -28.75 -18.60 -11.72
CA PRO A 10 -29.12 -19.56 -10.68
C PRO A 10 -28.18 -20.78 -10.59
N PHE A 11 -27.61 -21.21 -11.73
CA PHE A 11 -26.69 -22.34 -11.78
C PHE A 11 -25.33 -22.08 -11.11
N LEU A 12 -25.00 -20.82 -10.78
CA LEU A 12 -23.87 -20.50 -9.91
C LEU A 12 -24.02 -21.11 -8.49
N ARG A 13 -25.25 -21.45 -8.07
CA ARG A 13 -25.56 -22.08 -6.78
C ARG A 13 -25.79 -23.60 -6.86
N ASP A 14 -25.64 -24.21 -8.04
CA ASP A 14 -25.93 -25.63 -8.22
C ASP A 14 -25.03 -26.51 -7.32
N ARG A 15 -25.52 -27.68 -6.89
CA ARG A 15 -24.71 -28.61 -6.06
C ARG A 15 -23.60 -29.27 -6.88
N ASN A 16 -23.82 -29.51 -8.16
CA ASN A 16 -22.85 -30.10 -9.07
C ASN A 16 -21.80 -29.05 -9.51
N VAL A 17 -20.54 -29.31 -9.18
CA VAL A 17 -19.38 -28.47 -9.55
C VAL A 17 -19.30 -28.27 -11.06
N GLN A 18 -19.65 -29.28 -11.87
CA GLN A 18 -19.62 -29.19 -13.33
C GLN A 18 -20.66 -28.21 -13.87
N VAL A 19 -21.84 -28.13 -13.24
CA VAL A 19 -22.90 -27.18 -13.60
C VAL A 19 -22.47 -25.76 -13.25
N ARG A 20 -21.92 -25.55 -12.04
CA ARG A 20 -21.34 -24.25 -11.63
C ARG A 20 -20.21 -23.82 -12.56
N GLN A 21 -19.32 -24.74 -12.93
CA GLN A 21 -18.21 -24.48 -13.85
C GLN A 21 -18.71 -24.07 -15.25
N LEU A 22 -19.68 -24.80 -15.81
CA LEU A 22 -20.22 -24.50 -17.14
C LEU A 22 -21.00 -23.17 -17.17
N ALA A 23 -21.78 -22.88 -16.13
CA ALA A 23 -22.46 -21.60 -16.00
C ALA A 23 -21.45 -20.45 -15.90
N LEU A 24 -20.47 -20.57 -15.01
CA LEU A 24 -19.46 -19.54 -14.79
C LEU A 24 -18.53 -19.32 -15.98
N SER A 25 -18.14 -20.37 -16.71
CA SER A 25 -17.26 -20.24 -17.90
C SER A 25 -17.93 -19.47 -19.04
N ASN A 26 -19.26 -19.57 -19.16
CA ASN A 26 -20.04 -18.77 -20.11
C ASN A 26 -20.16 -17.31 -19.61
N LEU A 27 -20.47 -17.12 -18.32
CA LEU A 27 -20.66 -15.81 -17.69
C LEU A 27 -19.38 -14.98 -17.60
N VAL A 28 -18.22 -15.58 -17.29
CA VAL A 28 -16.96 -14.86 -17.08
C VAL A 28 -16.52 -14.09 -18.33
N SER A 29 -16.88 -14.57 -19.54
CA SER A 29 -16.66 -13.88 -20.82
C SER A 29 -17.33 -12.50 -20.91
N GLN A 30 -18.40 -12.29 -20.13
CA GLN A 30 -19.20 -11.06 -20.12
C GLN A 30 -18.78 -10.08 -19.01
N THR A 31 -17.82 -10.46 -18.16
CA THR A 31 -17.32 -9.61 -17.07
C THR A 31 -16.32 -8.51 -17.47
N PRO A 32 -15.47 -8.65 -18.51
CA PRO A 32 -14.54 -7.61 -18.93
C PRO A 32 -15.22 -6.27 -19.26
N LYS A 33 -14.48 -5.18 -19.05
CA LYS A 33 -14.93 -3.84 -19.41
C LYS A 33 -15.22 -3.76 -20.90
N GLY A 34 -16.44 -3.35 -21.26
CA GLY A 34 -16.90 -3.25 -22.64
C GLY A 34 -17.60 -4.48 -23.20
N SER A 35 -17.67 -5.61 -22.47
CA SER A 35 -18.46 -6.78 -22.92
C SER A 35 -19.96 -6.43 -23.06
N PRO A 36 -20.65 -6.89 -24.13
CA PRO A 36 -22.02 -6.44 -24.45
C PRO A 36 -23.05 -6.69 -23.34
N HIS A 37 -22.92 -7.80 -22.61
CA HIS A 37 -23.87 -8.19 -21.56
C HIS A 37 -23.33 -7.99 -20.14
N ARG A 38 -22.32 -7.13 -19.96
CA ARG A 38 -21.74 -6.83 -18.64
C ARG A 38 -22.75 -6.25 -17.64
N SER A 39 -23.80 -5.60 -18.14
CA SER A 39 -24.92 -5.04 -17.36
C SER A 39 -25.56 -6.04 -16.39
N ILE A 40 -25.59 -7.34 -16.73
CA ILE A 40 -26.26 -8.37 -15.91
C ILE A 40 -25.66 -8.46 -14.50
N PHE A 41 -24.36 -8.21 -14.34
CA PHE A 41 -23.66 -8.27 -13.04
C PHE A 41 -23.97 -7.09 -12.11
N PHE A 42 -24.60 -6.03 -12.62
CA PHE A 42 -25.01 -4.85 -11.86
C PHE A 42 -26.54 -4.81 -11.65
N SER A 43 -27.28 -5.71 -12.29
CA SER A 43 -28.74 -5.81 -12.14
C SER A 43 -29.12 -6.20 -10.70
N GLY A 44 -30.24 -5.67 -10.22
CA GLY A 44 -30.70 -5.80 -8.83
C GLY A 44 -30.33 -4.64 -7.90
N GLN A 45 -29.41 -3.73 -8.28
CA GLN A 45 -29.15 -2.48 -7.54
C GLN A 45 -30.21 -1.40 -7.88
N SER A 46 -31.49 -1.68 -7.62
CA SER A 46 -32.60 -0.77 -7.89
C SER A 46 -32.65 0.39 -6.90
N GLY A 47 -32.55 1.63 -7.41
CA GLY A 47 -32.46 2.85 -6.60
C GLY A 47 -33.77 3.21 -5.87
N GLY A 48 -33.88 2.78 -4.61
CA GLY A 48 -34.87 3.26 -3.64
C GLY A 48 -34.20 3.59 -2.30
N LEU A 49 -34.95 4.14 -1.34
CA LEU A 49 -34.50 4.54 0.00
C LEU A 49 -34.02 3.39 0.92
N SER A 50 -33.94 2.16 0.40
CA SER A 50 -33.36 1.01 1.11
C SER A 50 -31.84 1.01 0.97
N LYS A 51 -31.13 0.44 1.96
CA LYS A 51 -29.68 0.24 1.87
C LYS A 51 -29.35 -0.51 0.56
N PRO A 52 -28.22 -0.20 -0.11
CA PRO A 52 -27.81 -0.94 -1.30
C PRO A 52 -27.57 -2.40 -0.93
N ASN A 53 -28.52 -3.25 -1.27
CA ASN A 53 -28.37 -4.69 -1.11
C ASN A 53 -27.36 -5.20 -2.14
N GLU A 54 -26.52 -6.13 -1.70
CA GLU A 54 -25.64 -6.88 -2.59
C GLU A 54 -26.47 -7.60 -3.67
N SER A 55 -26.04 -7.50 -4.93
CA SER A 55 -26.67 -8.27 -6.00
C SER A 55 -26.31 -9.75 -5.82
N ASP A 56 -27.31 -10.61 -6.01
CA ASP A 56 -27.23 -12.05 -5.81
C ASP A 56 -26.05 -12.71 -6.53
N VAL A 57 -25.75 -12.26 -7.76
CA VAL A 57 -24.60 -12.74 -8.54
C VAL A 57 -23.26 -12.37 -7.93
N ILE A 58 -23.13 -11.20 -7.29
CA ILE A 58 -21.88 -10.76 -6.65
C ILE A 58 -21.63 -11.58 -5.39
N ARG A 59 -22.69 -11.82 -4.59
CA ARG A 59 -22.66 -12.75 -3.45
C ARG A 59 -22.21 -14.14 -3.87
N ASP A 60 -22.75 -14.67 -4.98
CA ASP A 60 -22.39 -15.99 -5.48
C ASP A 60 -20.93 -16.04 -5.95
N LEU A 61 -20.46 -15.04 -6.70
CA LEU A 61 -19.05 -14.95 -7.09
C LEU A 61 -18.10 -14.89 -5.88
N LYS A 62 -18.44 -14.15 -4.81
CA LYS A 62 -17.66 -14.14 -3.54
C LYS A 62 -17.61 -15.53 -2.87
N LEU A 63 -18.66 -16.34 -3.00
CA LEU A 63 -18.69 -17.72 -2.48
C LEU A 63 -17.89 -18.67 -3.37
N LEU A 64 -18.00 -18.54 -4.70
CA LEU A 64 -17.31 -19.40 -5.67
C LEU A 64 -15.79 -19.26 -5.65
N CYS A 65 -15.23 -18.14 -5.16
CA CYS A 65 -13.80 -18.05 -4.84
C CYS A 65 -13.30 -19.11 -3.84
N ARG A 66 -14.20 -19.76 -3.06
CA ARG A 66 -13.86 -20.87 -2.13
C ARG A 66 -14.03 -22.27 -2.74
N ASP A 67 -14.45 -22.36 -3.99
CA ASP A 67 -14.75 -23.62 -4.67
C ASP A 67 -13.47 -24.35 -5.15
N GLN A 68 -13.64 -25.43 -5.91
CA GLN A 68 -12.56 -26.12 -6.62
C GLN A 68 -11.85 -25.20 -7.61
N LEU A 69 -10.59 -25.53 -7.93
CA LEU A 69 -9.66 -24.68 -8.67
C LEU A 69 -10.24 -24.01 -9.94
N THR A 70 -10.92 -24.75 -10.81
CA THR A 70 -11.48 -24.21 -12.07
C THR A 70 -12.52 -23.12 -11.82
N VAL A 71 -13.48 -23.41 -10.94
CA VAL A 71 -14.57 -22.49 -10.56
C VAL A 71 -14.02 -21.30 -9.79
N ALA A 72 -13.12 -21.52 -8.83
CA ALA A 72 -12.51 -20.45 -8.04
C ALA A 72 -11.68 -19.49 -8.91
N HIS A 73 -10.89 -20.02 -9.85
CA HIS A 73 -10.11 -19.23 -10.82
C HIS A 73 -11.01 -18.29 -11.63
N ASP A 74 -12.09 -18.81 -12.21
CA ASP A 74 -13.00 -18.00 -13.03
C ASP A 74 -13.82 -17.01 -12.18
N ALA A 75 -14.14 -17.36 -10.92
CA ALA A 75 -14.80 -16.47 -9.97
C ALA A 75 -13.88 -15.30 -9.58
N PHE A 76 -12.60 -15.57 -9.29
CA PHE A 76 -11.62 -14.51 -9.06
C PHE A 76 -11.45 -13.62 -10.29
N ARG A 77 -11.38 -14.18 -11.51
CA ARG A 77 -11.30 -13.40 -12.75
C ARG A 77 -12.54 -12.53 -12.98
N ALA A 78 -13.72 -13.06 -12.74
CA ALA A 78 -14.97 -12.31 -12.78
C ALA A 78 -14.93 -11.12 -11.81
N LEU A 79 -14.55 -11.34 -10.54
CA LEU A 79 -14.47 -10.28 -9.55
C LEU A 79 -13.37 -9.25 -9.85
N VAL A 80 -12.19 -9.67 -10.34
CA VAL A 80 -11.15 -8.76 -10.85
C VAL A 80 -11.75 -7.84 -11.91
N ASN A 81 -12.38 -8.41 -12.94
CA ASN A 81 -12.96 -7.66 -14.05
C ASN A 81 -14.09 -6.74 -13.61
N LEU A 82 -14.90 -7.12 -12.61
CA LEU A 82 -16.03 -6.35 -12.10
C LEU A 82 -15.65 -5.28 -11.06
N SER A 83 -14.52 -5.46 -10.37
CA SER A 83 -14.04 -4.53 -9.32
C SER A 83 -13.59 -3.14 -9.80
N ASP A 84 -13.59 -2.90 -11.13
CA ASP A 84 -13.44 -1.54 -11.69
C ASP A 84 -14.69 -0.67 -11.52
N ALA A 85 -15.84 -1.27 -11.18
CA ALA A 85 -17.13 -0.60 -11.06
C ALA A 85 -17.33 -0.03 -9.64
N PRO A 86 -17.40 1.31 -9.45
CA PRO A 86 -17.47 1.91 -8.12
C PRO A 86 -18.67 1.43 -7.26
N MET A 87 -19.78 1.10 -7.92
CA MET A 87 -21.01 0.59 -7.30
C MET A 87 -20.88 -0.79 -6.63
N LEU A 88 -19.81 -1.53 -6.92
CA LEU A 88 -19.51 -2.83 -6.30
C LEU A 88 -18.50 -2.73 -5.15
N LEU A 89 -17.78 -1.61 -5.01
CA LEU A 89 -16.66 -1.51 -4.07
C LEU A 89 -17.09 -1.70 -2.61
N SER A 90 -18.28 -1.26 -2.22
CA SER A 90 -18.84 -1.50 -0.87
C SER A 90 -19.13 -2.99 -0.63
N SER A 91 -19.75 -3.67 -1.59
CA SER A 91 -20.10 -5.10 -1.56
C SER A 91 -18.88 -6.02 -1.52
N LEU A 92 -17.84 -5.63 -2.27
CA LEU A 92 -16.58 -6.38 -2.39
C LEU A 92 -15.56 -6.03 -1.28
N SER A 93 -15.72 -4.90 -0.59
CA SER A 93 -14.87 -4.50 0.56
C SER A 93 -15.50 -4.86 1.91
N GLU A 94 -16.49 -5.75 1.93
CA GLU A 94 -17.08 -6.28 3.16
C GLU A 94 -16.01 -6.98 4.01
N PRO A 95 -15.93 -6.73 5.34
CA PRO A 95 -14.88 -7.29 6.20
C PRO A 95 -14.75 -8.82 6.14
N SER A 96 -15.86 -9.55 6.00
CA SER A 96 -15.89 -11.02 5.93
C SER A 96 -15.18 -11.54 4.67
N PHE A 97 -15.39 -10.87 3.53
CA PHE A 97 -14.77 -11.25 2.27
C PHE A 97 -13.31 -10.77 2.20
N LEU A 98 -13.02 -9.55 2.68
CA LEU A 98 -11.63 -9.09 2.79
C LEU A 98 -10.78 -10.00 3.69
N ASN A 99 -11.32 -10.49 4.80
CA ASN A 99 -10.61 -11.43 5.68
C ASN A 99 -10.27 -12.74 4.95
N PHE A 100 -11.21 -13.29 4.17
CA PHE A 100 -10.94 -14.43 3.28
C PHE A 100 -9.89 -14.11 2.22
N ILE A 101 -10.00 -12.98 1.50
CA ILE A 101 -9.03 -12.59 0.46
C ILE A 101 -7.62 -12.48 1.05
N VAL A 102 -7.46 -11.79 2.17
CA VAL A 102 -6.18 -11.65 2.87
C VAL A 102 -5.66 -13.01 3.35
N SER A 103 -6.49 -13.80 4.03
CA SER A 103 -6.11 -15.13 4.53
C SER A 103 -5.71 -16.09 3.40
N TYR A 104 -6.40 -16.00 2.26
CA TYR A 104 -6.08 -16.74 1.04
C TYR A 104 -4.76 -16.27 0.42
N ILE A 105 -4.49 -14.97 0.35
CA ILE A 105 -3.21 -14.44 -0.16
C ILE A 105 -2.02 -14.83 0.71
N ILE A 106 -2.13 -14.76 2.04
CA ILE A 106 -0.99 -15.05 2.93
C ILE A 106 -0.66 -16.55 2.99
N ASN A 107 -1.62 -17.44 2.80
CA ASN A 107 -1.38 -18.88 2.76
C ASN A 107 -0.54 -19.28 1.51
N PRO A 108 0.62 -19.94 1.68
CA PRO A 108 1.49 -20.30 0.56
C PRO A 108 0.91 -21.34 -0.41
N GLN A 109 -0.09 -22.12 0.00
CA GLN A 109 -0.69 -23.20 -0.80
C GLN A 109 -1.87 -22.75 -1.69
N SER A 110 -2.33 -21.50 -1.53
CA SER A 110 -3.42 -20.93 -2.33
C SER A 110 -3.04 -20.80 -3.80
N ILE A 111 -3.69 -21.58 -4.67
CA ILE A 111 -3.30 -21.69 -6.08
C ILE A 111 -3.64 -20.40 -6.85
N CYS A 112 -4.76 -19.75 -6.54
CA CYS A 112 -5.21 -18.51 -7.21
C CYS A 112 -4.72 -17.22 -6.51
N ALA A 113 -3.68 -17.28 -5.67
CA ALA A 113 -3.30 -16.16 -4.80
C ALA A 113 -2.96 -14.87 -5.57
N ASP A 114 -2.46 -14.98 -6.81
CA ASP A 114 -2.16 -13.82 -7.66
C ASP A 114 -3.42 -13.10 -8.16
N LEU A 115 -4.49 -13.85 -8.48
CA LEU A 115 -5.78 -13.25 -8.83
C LEU A 115 -6.44 -12.61 -7.61
N ALA A 116 -6.30 -13.21 -6.43
CA ALA A 116 -6.77 -12.62 -5.17
C ALA A 116 -6.01 -11.32 -4.85
N ALA A 117 -4.68 -11.28 -5.05
CA ALA A 117 -3.87 -10.08 -4.89
C ALA A 117 -4.22 -8.99 -5.94
N MET A 118 -4.51 -9.38 -7.18
CA MET A 118 -4.99 -8.48 -8.23
C MET A 118 -6.34 -7.85 -7.85
N LEU A 119 -7.29 -8.66 -7.36
CA LEU A 119 -8.57 -8.17 -6.85
C LEU A 119 -8.37 -7.22 -5.67
N LEU A 120 -7.54 -7.58 -4.69
CA LEU A 120 -7.23 -6.73 -3.54
C LEU A 120 -6.59 -5.39 -3.97
N SER A 121 -5.78 -5.38 -5.03
CA SER A 121 -5.19 -4.16 -5.59
C SER A 121 -6.24 -3.19 -6.13
N ASN A 122 -7.30 -3.69 -6.76
CA ASN A 122 -8.43 -2.86 -7.20
C ASN A 122 -9.25 -2.36 -6.01
N LEU A 123 -9.58 -3.23 -5.05
CA LEU A 123 -10.40 -2.85 -3.88
C LEU A 123 -9.71 -1.80 -2.99
N SER A 124 -8.40 -1.96 -2.78
CA SER A 124 -7.56 -1.03 -2.02
C SER A 124 -7.44 0.37 -2.64
N ALA A 125 -7.86 0.58 -3.90
CA ALA A 125 -7.99 1.94 -4.44
C ALA A 125 -9.00 2.80 -3.64
N SER A 126 -9.89 2.17 -2.85
CA SER A 126 -10.80 2.85 -1.93
C SER A 126 -10.19 3.08 -0.55
N SER A 127 -10.38 4.29 -0.01
CA SER A 127 -9.89 4.68 1.33
C SER A 127 -10.51 3.83 2.45
N SER A 128 -11.74 3.33 2.27
CA SER A 128 -12.43 2.45 3.23
C SER A 128 -11.81 1.06 3.29
N ALA A 129 -11.49 0.44 2.14
CA ALA A 129 -10.75 -0.81 2.11
C ALA A 129 -9.34 -0.63 2.70
N CYS A 130 -8.65 0.46 2.36
CA CYS A 130 -7.36 0.79 2.98
C CYS A 130 -7.43 0.89 4.51
N ALA A 131 -8.38 1.64 5.06
CA ALA A 131 -8.57 1.78 6.51
C ALA A 131 -8.88 0.43 7.19
N THR A 132 -9.68 -0.41 6.52
CA THR A 132 -9.98 -1.77 6.98
C THR A 132 -8.72 -2.63 6.99
N LEU A 133 -7.92 -2.63 5.92
CA LEU A 133 -6.69 -3.42 5.82
C LEU A 133 -5.59 -2.98 6.80
N LEU A 134 -5.52 -1.70 7.16
CA LEU A 134 -4.56 -1.18 8.14
C LEU A 134 -4.83 -1.66 9.57
N SER A 135 -6.08 -1.99 9.90
CA SER A 135 -6.54 -2.43 11.22
C SER A 135 -6.95 -3.91 11.27
N MET A 136 -7.12 -4.56 10.12
CA MET A 136 -7.55 -5.95 10.01
C MET A 136 -6.58 -6.89 10.72
N LYS A 137 -7.15 -7.78 11.52
CA LYS A 137 -6.50 -9.00 11.96
C LYS A 137 -7.08 -10.21 11.22
N VAL A 138 -6.28 -11.26 11.12
CA VAL A 138 -6.67 -12.56 10.59
C VAL A 138 -6.39 -13.64 11.63
N THR A 139 -7.28 -14.64 11.66
CA THR A 139 -7.14 -15.80 12.55
C THR A 139 -6.13 -16.77 11.95
N VAL A 140 -5.08 -17.07 12.70
CA VAL A 140 -4.04 -18.02 12.32
C VAL A 140 -3.80 -19.03 13.44
N ILE A 141 -3.42 -20.25 13.07
CA ILE A 141 -2.83 -21.23 13.99
C ILE A 141 -1.34 -21.27 13.66
N ALA A 142 -0.48 -20.90 14.61
CA ALA A 142 0.97 -21.02 14.43
C ALA A 142 1.40 -22.47 14.69
N ASP A 143 2.14 -23.05 13.74
CA ASP A 143 2.67 -24.41 13.82
C ASP A 143 3.90 -24.49 12.89
N GLU A 144 5.08 -24.75 13.47
CA GLU A 144 6.35 -24.80 12.74
C GLU A 144 6.42 -25.96 11.72
N LYS A 145 5.49 -26.93 11.79
CA LYS A 145 5.33 -28.00 10.78
C LYS A 145 4.58 -27.54 9.53
N VAL A 146 3.81 -26.45 9.63
CA VAL A 146 3.11 -25.87 8.48
C VAL A 146 4.07 -25.00 7.68
N GLN A 147 3.98 -25.05 6.36
CA GLN A 147 4.77 -24.19 5.49
C GLN A 147 4.51 -22.71 5.81
N ASN A 148 5.59 -21.93 5.99
CA ASN A 148 5.61 -20.56 6.53
C ASN A 148 5.30 -20.44 8.05
N GLY A 149 5.17 -21.53 8.80
CA GLY A 149 5.02 -21.53 10.26
C GLY A 149 3.62 -21.21 10.78
N PHE A 150 2.62 -21.08 9.92
CA PHE A 150 1.22 -20.86 10.32
C PHE A 150 0.22 -21.30 9.24
N PHE A 151 -1.01 -21.59 9.69
CA PHE A 151 -2.18 -21.77 8.82
C PHE A 151 -3.20 -20.66 9.09
N ALA A 152 -3.59 -19.90 8.05
CA ALA A 152 -4.65 -18.90 8.13
C ALA A 152 -6.02 -19.58 7.99
N THR A 153 -6.82 -19.63 9.05
CA THR A 153 -7.96 -20.56 9.12
C THR A 153 -9.08 -20.21 8.14
N GLN A 154 -9.23 -18.92 7.81
CA GLN A 154 -10.16 -18.42 6.81
C GLN A 154 -9.71 -18.65 5.35
N SER A 155 -8.52 -19.20 5.08
CA SER A 155 -8.06 -19.49 3.70
C SER A 155 -8.66 -20.77 3.10
N ARG A 156 -9.31 -21.61 3.92
CA ARG A 156 -9.80 -22.95 3.55
C ARG A 156 -10.76 -22.88 2.36
N SER A 157 -10.42 -23.60 1.29
CA SER A 157 -11.19 -23.65 0.04
C SER A 157 -10.83 -24.88 -0.81
N GLY A 158 -11.58 -25.16 -1.87
CA GLY A 158 -11.23 -26.19 -2.85
C GLY A 158 -9.98 -25.88 -3.70
N SER A 159 -9.40 -24.69 -3.56
CA SER A 159 -8.19 -24.21 -4.25
C SER A 159 -7.03 -23.85 -3.28
N CYS A 160 -7.20 -24.12 -1.99
CA CYS A 160 -6.17 -23.97 -0.95
C CYS A 160 -6.26 -25.15 0.03
N ALA A 161 -5.31 -26.09 -0.10
CA ALA A 161 -5.28 -27.29 0.72
C ALA A 161 -5.09 -26.95 2.21
N VAL A 162 -5.84 -27.66 3.05
CA VAL A 162 -5.67 -27.63 4.51
C VAL A 162 -4.47 -28.50 4.88
N PRO A 163 -3.59 -28.10 5.82
CA PRO A 163 -2.49 -28.94 6.27
C PRO A 163 -2.98 -30.30 6.81
N VAL A 164 -2.17 -31.34 6.60
CA VAL A 164 -2.41 -32.70 7.10
C VAL A 164 -1.15 -33.17 7.83
N PRO A 165 -1.19 -33.44 9.14
CA PRO A 165 -2.34 -33.29 10.04
C PRO A 165 -2.80 -31.82 10.18
N TYR A 166 -4.03 -31.62 10.65
CA TYR A 166 -4.54 -30.28 10.95
C TYR A 166 -3.78 -29.70 12.15
N PRO A 167 -3.38 -28.40 12.14
CA PRO A 167 -2.67 -27.79 13.25
C PRO A 167 -3.49 -27.79 14.54
N THR A 168 -2.91 -28.29 15.64
CA THR A 168 -3.59 -28.44 16.93
C THR A 168 -3.37 -27.30 17.91
N GLU A 169 -2.47 -26.36 17.58
CA GLU A 169 -2.19 -25.19 18.40
C GLU A 169 -3.38 -24.21 18.43
N LYS A 170 -3.36 -23.26 19.36
CA LYS A 170 -4.46 -22.31 19.53
C LYS A 170 -4.54 -21.33 18.36
N GLU A 171 -5.76 -21.00 17.96
CA GLU A 171 -6.03 -19.84 17.11
C GLU A 171 -5.61 -18.53 17.81
N GLN A 172 -5.00 -17.64 17.05
CA GLN A 172 -4.60 -16.30 17.48
C GLN A 172 -4.91 -15.26 16.40
N GLU A 173 -5.25 -14.04 16.80
CA GLU A 173 -5.48 -12.94 15.87
C GLU A 173 -4.20 -12.14 15.63
N ILE A 174 -3.68 -12.16 14.40
CA ILE A 174 -2.46 -11.44 14.00
C ILE A 174 -2.81 -10.36 12.97
N LEU A 175 -2.11 -9.22 13.00
CA LEU A 175 -2.31 -8.14 12.03
C LEU A 175 -2.07 -8.64 10.59
N ALA A 176 -2.99 -8.34 9.69
CA ALA A 176 -2.96 -8.75 8.30
C ALA A 176 -1.76 -8.20 7.52
N LEU A 177 -1.47 -6.90 7.68
CA LEU A 177 -0.52 -6.20 6.81
C LEU A 177 0.94 -6.68 6.95
N PRO A 178 1.47 -6.98 8.15
CA PRO A 178 2.76 -7.66 8.29
C PRO A 178 2.82 -9.02 7.57
N LEU A 179 1.77 -9.85 7.69
CA LEU A 179 1.71 -11.15 7.02
C LEU A 179 1.63 -11.01 5.47
N LEU A 180 0.94 -9.97 4.98
CA LEU A 180 0.95 -9.62 3.55
C LEU A 180 2.33 -9.16 3.05
N LEU A 181 3.10 -8.45 3.88
CA LEU A 181 4.48 -8.06 3.55
C LEU A 181 5.40 -9.28 3.47
N ASP A 182 5.33 -10.19 4.45
CA ASP A 182 6.13 -11.43 4.42
C ASP A 182 5.75 -12.30 3.21
N ALA A 183 4.45 -12.43 2.93
CA ALA A 183 3.94 -13.10 1.74
C ALA A 183 4.48 -12.47 0.44
N PHE A 184 4.52 -11.14 0.36
CA PHE A 184 5.08 -10.39 -0.77
C PHE A 184 6.59 -10.61 -0.93
N VAL A 185 7.37 -10.60 0.16
CA VAL A 185 8.82 -10.87 0.12
C VAL A 185 9.07 -12.29 -0.43
N GLN A 186 8.39 -13.30 0.11
CA GLN A 186 8.50 -14.69 -0.33
C GLN A 186 8.11 -14.89 -1.81
N GLY A 187 7.12 -14.13 -2.30
CA GLY A 187 6.64 -14.22 -3.68
C GLY A 187 7.64 -13.75 -4.73
N ALA A 188 8.63 -12.92 -4.36
CA ALA A 188 9.54 -12.30 -5.31
C ALA A 188 10.38 -13.28 -6.15
N GLN A 189 10.64 -14.48 -5.62
CA GLN A 189 11.49 -15.50 -6.24
C GLN A 189 10.71 -16.60 -6.99
N VAL A 190 9.37 -16.63 -6.88
CA VAL A 190 8.52 -17.69 -7.43
C VAL A 190 8.75 -17.90 -8.93
N ASP A 191 8.81 -16.81 -9.71
CA ASP A 191 9.03 -16.83 -11.15
C ASP A 191 10.49 -17.05 -11.57
N GLY A 192 11.41 -17.13 -10.61
CA GLY A 192 12.80 -17.58 -10.84
C GLY A 192 12.96 -19.09 -10.68
N ILE A 193 12.04 -19.76 -10.01
CA ILE A 193 12.14 -21.18 -9.64
C ILE A 193 11.28 -22.00 -10.60
N GLN A 194 11.93 -22.72 -11.52
CA GLN A 194 11.26 -23.63 -12.47
C GLN A 194 10.65 -24.86 -11.76
N ASP A 195 11.36 -25.39 -10.77
CA ASP A 195 10.93 -26.55 -10.00
C ASP A 195 9.81 -26.18 -9.01
N LEU A 196 8.56 -26.54 -9.35
CA LEU A 196 7.37 -26.23 -8.55
C LEU A 196 7.41 -26.79 -7.13
N SER A 197 8.23 -27.81 -6.85
CA SER A 197 8.38 -28.39 -5.51
C SER A 197 9.28 -27.55 -4.59
N LYS A 198 10.21 -26.79 -5.17
CA LYS A 198 11.15 -25.91 -4.46
C LYS A 198 10.60 -24.51 -4.18
N ARG A 199 9.38 -24.21 -4.63
CA ARG A 199 8.73 -22.91 -4.42
C ARG A 199 8.21 -22.79 -2.98
N SER A 200 8.60 -21.72 -2.30
CA SER A 200 8.10 -21.34 -0.96
C SER A 200 6.60 -21.03 -0.94
N ARG A 201 5.97 -20.78 -2.09
CA ARG A 201 4.54 -20.53 -2.26
C ARG A 201 4.10 -20.68 -3.73
N LYS A 202 2.79 -20.81 -3.98
CA LYS A 202 2.26 -21.00 -5.36
C LYS A 202 2.26 -19.72 -6.21
N GLY A 203 1.83 -18.59 -5.66
CA GLY A 203 1.74 -17.30 -6.39
C GLY A 203 2.85 -16.29 -6.05
N SER A 204 3.23 -15.47 -7.03
CA SER A 204 4.35 -14.50 -6.97
C SER A 204 4.00 -13.13 -6.38
N LEU A 205 2.70 -12.83 -6.23
CA LEU A 205 2.10 -11.72 -5.50
C LEU A 205 2.54 -10.29 -5.90
N HIS A 206 2.92 -10.08 -7.17
CA HIS A 206 3.37 -8.76 -7.66
C HIS A 206 2.38 -7.62 -7.36
N PHE A 207 1.07 -7.88 -7.49
CA PHE A 207 0.00 -6.89 -7.25
C PHE A 207 -0.12 -6.40 -5.79
N LEU A 208 0.50 -7.08 -4.80
CA LEU A 208 0.57 -6.52 -3.45
C LEU A 208 1.39 -5.22 -3.39
N ALA A 209 2.33 -5.00 -4.31
CA ALA A 209 3.03 -3.72 -4.41
C ALA A 209 2.07 -2.55 -4.69
N SER A 210 1.04 -2.78 -5.52
CA SER A 210 -0.02 -1.81 -5.78
C SER A 210 -0.92 -1.61 -4.56
N VAL A 211 -1.23 -2.68 -3.80
CA VAL A 211 -1.96 -2.58 -2.51
C VAL A 211 -1.20 -1.67 -1.53
N PHE A 212 0.12 -1.88 -1.38
CA PHE A 212 0.96 -1.06 -0.50
C PHE A 212 1.07 0.39 -0.99
N GLY A 213 1.17 0.60 -2.30
CA GLY A 213 1.13 1.93 -2.92
C GLY A 213 -0.17 2.68 -2.61
N ASN A 214 -1.32 1.99 -2.72
CA ASN A 214 -2.63 2.55 -2.36
C ASN A 214 -2.72 2.90 -0.87
N LEU A 215 -2.32 1.97 0.02
CA LEU A 215 -2.32 2.18 1.48
C LEU A 215 -1.53 3.44 1.87
N THR A 216 -0.31 3.57 1.34
CA THR A 216 0.62 4.67 1.66
C THR A 216 0.25 6.03 1.06
N SER A 217 -0.77 6.10 0.18
CA SER A 217 -1.36 7.38 -0.22
C SER A 217 -1.93 8.15 0.98
N SER A 218 -2.40 7.44 2.02
CA SER A 218 -2.92 7.99 3.26
C SER A 218 -1.82 8.27 4.31
N PRO A 219 -1.98 9.27 5.21
CA PRO A 219 -1.06 9.48 6.33
C PRO A 219 -0.89 8.23 7.21
N THR A 220 -1.99 7.58 7.59
CA THR A 220 -2.02 6.38 8.43
C THR A 220 -1.28 5.20 7.78
N GLY A 221 -1.39 5.05 6.46
CA GLY A 221 -0.64 4.03 5.73
C GLY A 221 0.86 4.31 5.70
N ARG A 222 1.28 5.57 5.50
CA ARG A 222 2.70 5.93 5.64
C ARG A 222 3.22 5.66 7.03
N GLU A 223 2.45 6.02 8.05
CA GLU A 223 2.80 5.78 9.45
C GLU A 223 2.99 4.29 9.75
N HIS A 224 2.17 3.39 9.17
CA HIS A 224 2.40 1.95 9.30
C HIS A 224 3.78 1.53 8.77
N PHE A 225 4.15 1.95 7.55
CA PHE A 225 5.43 1.61 6.94
C PHE A 225 6.64 2.29 7.60
N LEU A 226 6.39 3.38 8.34
CA LEU A 226 7.38 4.22 9.02
C LEU A 226 7.36 4.08 10.55
N THR A 227 6.67 3.08 11.09
CA THR A 227 6.68 2.73 12.52
C THR A 227 7.35 1.36 12.68
N PRO A 228 8.34 1.21 13.58
CA PRO A 228 8.95 -0.08 13.84
C PRO A 228 7.93 -1.17 14.22
N ARG A 229 8.12 -2.37 13.69
CA ARG A 229 7.32 -3.57 13.99
C ARG A 229 8.24 -4.77 14.22
N PRO A 230 7.79 -5.80 14.97
CA PRO A 230 8.51 -7.08 15.04
C PRO A 230 8.75 -7.63 13.64
N SER A 231 10.00 -8.00 13.36
CA SER A 231 10.42 -8.58 12.08
C SER A 231 9.68 -9.87 11.75
N ASN A 232 9.33 -10.67 12.77
CA ASN A 232 8.42 -11.80 12.64
C ASN A 232 7.08 -11.48 13.34
N PRO A 233 5.95 -11.36 12.61
CA PRO A 233 4.65 -11.02 13.19
C PRO A 233 4.04 -12.11 14.09
N LEU A 234 4.58 -13.34 14.08
CA LEU A 234 4.20 -14.43 14.98
C LEU A 234 5.06 -14.48 16.26
N LYS A 235 6.17 -13.73 16.32
CA LYS A 235 7.09 -13.69 17.47
C LYS A 235 7.24 -12.23 17.92
N PRO A 236 6.38 -11.73 18.83
CA PRO A 236 6.34 -10.30 19.24
C PRO A 236 7.67 -9.75 19.75
N ASP A 237 8.50 -10.59 20.38
CA ASP A 237 9.81 -10.25 20.92
C ASP A 237 10.95 -10.27 19.88
N SER A 238 10.64 -10.47 18.59
CA SER A 238 11.63 -10.40 17.51
C SER A 238 12.16 -8.98 17.29
N GLU A 239 13.38 -8.87 16.76
CA GLU A 239 14.02 -7.59 16.45
C GLU A 239 13.08 -6.68 15.63
N LEU A 240 13.09 -5.39 15.98
CA LEU A 240 12.20 -4.40 15.38
C LEU A 240 12.84 -3.83 14.11
N GLU A 241 12.06 -3.77 13.04
CA GLU A 241 12.44 -3.14 11.78
C GLU A 241 11.32 -2.24 11.25
N TYR A 242 11.65 -1.34 10.32
CA TYR A 242 10.64 -0.59 9.57
C TYR A 242 10.04 -1.50 8.49
N PRO A 243 8.70 -1.61 8.35
CA PRO A 243 8.10 -2.40 7.27
C PRO A 243 8.48 -1.92 5.86
N LEU A 244 8.96 -0.67 5.72
CA LEU A 244 9.56 -0.14 4.49
C LEU A 244 10.93 -0.79 4.14
N ALA A 245 11.70 -1.25 5.12
CA ALA A 245 12.97 -1.95 4.90
C ALA A 245 12.77 -3.31 4.23
N LYS A 246 11.76 -4.08 4.66
CA LYS A 246 11.39 -5.39 4.05
C LYS A 246 11.21 -5.38 2.53
N ILE A 247 10.90 -4.21 1.95
CA ILE A 247 10.60 -4.07 0.53
C ILE A 247 11.62 -3.24 -0.27
N VAL A 248 12.67 -2.72 0.36
CA VAL A 248 13.59 -1.75 -0.25
C VAL A 248 14.29 -2.29 -1.50
N SER A 249 14.73 -3.55 -1.48
CA SER A 249 15.43 -4.19 -2.60
C SER A 249 14.54 -4.44 -3.82
N PHE A 250 13.22 -4.27 -3.72
CA PHE A 250 12.30 -4.49 -4.83
C PHE A 250 12.13 -3.26 -5.74
N THR A 251 12.76 -2.11 -5.44
CA THR A 251 12.93 -1.01 -6.40
C THR A 251 13.71 -1.41 -7.67
N GLU A 252 14.40 -2.56 -7.62
CA GLU A 252 15.21 -3.11 -8.71
C GLU A 252 14.66 -4.45 -9.25
N HIS A 253 13.48 -4.88 -8.77
CA HIS A 253 12.91 -6.18 -9.17
C HIS A 253 12.57 -6.21 -10.67
N LYS A 254 12.80 -7.34 -11.34
CA LYS A 254 12.56 -7.50 -12.79
C LYS A 254 11.12 -7.17 -13.21
N ASP A 255 10.13 -7.58 -12.43
CA ASP A 255 8.72 -7.35 -12.71
C ASP A 255 8.33 -5.89 -12.49
N ILE A 256 7.61 -5.34 -13.47
CA ILE A 256 7.29 -3.91 -13.53
C ILE A 256 6.24 -3.49 -12.51
N ILE A 257 5.31 -4.39 -12.13
CA ILE A 257 4.22 -4.10 -11.19
C ILE A 257 4.78 -4.02 -9.77
N ARG A 258 5.59 -5.03 -9.40
CA ARG A 258 6.31 -5.09 -8.14
C ARG A 258 7.26 -3.90 -7.98
N ARG A 259 8.07 -3.61 -9.00
CA ARG A 259 9.00 -2.47 -9.01
C ARG A 259 8.27 -1.12 -8.90
N GLY A 260 7.29 -0.88 -9.76
CA GLY A 260 6.53 0.37 -9.79
C GLY A 260 5.73 0.63 -8.50
N GLY A 261 5.10 -0.41 -7.94
CA GLY A 261 4.37 -0.29 -6.68
C GLY A 261 5.29 0.01 -5.48
N VAL A 262 6.46 -0.63 -5.40
CA VAL A 262 7.45 -0.34 -4.34
C VAL A 262 8.00 1.09 -4.45
N ILE A 263 8.33 1.55 -5.67
CA ILE A 263 8.74 2.94 -5.91
C ILE A 263 7.62 3.92 -5.48
N SER A 264 6.35 3.59 -5.74
CA SER A 264 5.19 4.37 -5.26
C SER A 264 5.14 4.44 -3.73
N VAL A 265 5.37 3.33 -3.03
CA VAL A 265 5.45 3.29 -1.55
C VAL A 265 6.56 4.20 -1.03
N PHE A 266 7.76 4.16 -1.61
CA PHE A 266 8.88 5.03 -1.21
C PHE A 266 8.58 6.51 -1.45
N LYS A 267 8.07 6.86 -2.64
CA LYS A 267 7.62 8.22 -2.97
C LYS A 267 6.59 8.73 -1.97
N ASN A 268 5.59 7.90 -1.65
CA ASN A 268 4.56 8.24 -0.69
C ASN A 268 5.18 8.47 0.71
N CYS A 269 5.97 7.52 1.22
CA CYS A 269 6.60 7.64 2.53
C CYS A 269 7.50 8.89 2.65
N ALA A 270 8.14 9.32 1.56
CA ALA A 270 8.97 10.52 1.52
C ALA A 270 8.21 11.84 1.74
N PHE A 271 6.87 11.87 1.65
CA PHE A 271 6.10 13.03 2.13
C PHE A 271 6.22 13.25 3.65
N ASN A 272 6.61 12.24 4.43
CA ASN A 272 6.96 12.42 5.84
C ASN A 272 8.45 12.77 5.99
N ALA A 273 8.78 14.06 5.96
CA ALA A 273 10.15 14.55 6.13
C ALA A 273 10.84 14.06 7.43
N ARG A 274 10.07 13.76 8.48
CA ARG A 274 10.62 13.22 9.75
C ARG A 274 11.23 11.82 9.58
N ALA A 275 10.81 11.09 8.54
CA ALA A 275 11.31 9.76 8.23
C ALA A 275 12.57 9.75 7.37
N HIS A 276 12.96 10.88 6.76
CA HIS A 276 14.09 10.93 5.82
C HIS A 276 15.39 10.42 6.44
N LYS A 277 15.64 10.69 7.73
CA LYS A 277 16.79 10.12 8.43
C LYS A 277 16.72 8.59 8.48
N ALA A 278 15.60 8.00 8.94
CA ALA A 278 15.46 6.54 8.99
C ALA A 278 15.53 5.88 7.59
N ILE A 279 15.02 6.56 6.56
CA ILE A 279 15.08 6.09 5.16
C ILE A 279 16.53 6.02 4.64
N LEU A 280 17.36 7.01 4.99
CA LEU A 280 18.71 7.18 4.44
C LEU A 280 19.84 6.61 5.32
N SER A 281 19.60 6.47 6.63
CA SER A 281 20.56 5.85 7.57
C SER A 281 20.79 4.36 7.24
N PRO A 282 22.00 3.84 7.45
CA PRO A 282 22.29 2.41 7.32
C PRO A 282 21.63 1.61 8.45
N GLU A 283 21.45 0.31 8.25
CA GLU A 283 20.94 -0.63 9.26
C GLU A 283 21.75 -0.61 10.59
N THR A 284 23.03 -0.25 10.54
CA THR A 284 23.87 -0.12 11.74
C THR A 284 23.50 1.07 12.64
N GLU A 285 22.77 2.06 12.14
CA GLU A 285 22.27 3.18 12.94
C GLU A 285 20.80 2.95 13.34
N ARG A 286 20.51 2.93 14.65
CA ARG A 286 19.13 2.85 15.14
C ARG A 286 18.47 4.23 15.24
N VAL A 287 17.47 4.47 14.39
CA VAL A 287 16.72 5.74 14.26
C VAL A 287 15.26 5.54 14.70
N ALA A 288 14.63 6.58 15.24
CA ALA A 288 13.18 6.63 15.53
C ALA A 288 12.49 7.65 14.60
N VAL A 289 11.23 7.39 14.23
CA VAL A 289 10.41 8.29 13.39
C VAL A 289 9.18 8.73 14.17
N SER A 290 9.10 10.02 14.45
CA SER A 290 7.95 10.66 15.10
C SER A 290 6.65 10.41 14.29
N PRO A 291 5.53 10.02 14.94
CA PRO A 291 5.28 10.12 16.38
C PRO A 291 5.88 9.01 17.26
N SER A 292 6.35 7.90 16.68
CA SER A 292 7.00 6.83 17.46
C SER A 292 8.34 7.27 18.04
N THR A 293 8.58 6.91 19.31
CA THR A 293 9.87 7.07 20.00
C THR A 293 10.74 5.81 19.90
N ILE A 294 10.18 4.70 19.39
CA ILE A 294 10.85 3.41 19.26
C ILE A 294 11.93 3.51 18.18
N LYS A 295 13.15 3.03 18.48
CA LYS A 295 14.28 3.01 17.56
C LYS A 295 14.43 1.64 16.89
N ALA A 296 14.62 1.63 15.59
CA ALA A 296 14.93 0.45 14.78
C ALA A 296 16.08 0.75 13.80
N PRO A 297 16.75 -0.26 13.23
CA PRO A 297 17.73 -0.09 12.15
C PRO A 297 17.27 0.88 11.05
N GLY A 298 18.21 1.63 10.48
CA GLY A 298 17.96 2.40 9.26
C GLY A 298 17.56 1.51 8.09
N ILE A 299 16.87 2.08 7.11
CA ILE A 299 16.27 1.37 5.97
C ILE A 299 17.29 1.12 4.85
N SER A 300 18.47 1.77 4.89
CA SER A 300 19.51 1.64 3.87
C SER A 300 19.00 1.94 2.44
N ALA A 301 18.04 2.86 2.24
CA ALA A 301 17.37 3.00 0.94
C ALA A 301 18.23 3.63 -0.16
N LEU A 302 19.28 4.38 0.19
CA LEU A 302 20.01 5.21 -0.76
C LEU A 302 20.64 4.43 -1.94
N PRO A 303 21.30 3.26 -1.75
CA PRO A 303 21.80 2.45 -2.87
C PRO A 303 20.67 2.00 -3.80
N TYR A 304 19.59 1.44 -3.25
CA TYR A 304 18.44 0.91 -3.99
C TYR A 304 17.61 1.97 -4.74
N LEU A 305 17.72 3.24 -4.34
CA LEU A 305 17.10 4.38 -5.04
C LEU A 305 18.00 4.97 -6.13
N LEU A 306 19.32 4.82 -6.02
CA LEU A 306 20.30 5.35 -6.97
C LEU A 306 20.73 4.33 -8.03
N LEU A 307 20.79 3.04 -7.70
CA LEU A 307 21.27 2.01 -8.63
C LEU A 307 20.39 1.88 -9.90
N PRO A 308 19.05 2.03 -9.85
CA PRO A 308 18.21 2.14 -11.07
C PRO A 308 18.48 3.37 -11.94
N LEU A 309 19.21 4.36 -11.44
CA LEU A 309 19.61 5.58 -12.15
C LEU A 309 21.09 5.52 -12.61
N ALA A 310 21.85 4.54 -12.15
CA ALA A 310 23.18 4.26 -12.65
C ALA A 310 23.07 3.55 -14.00
N GLY A 311 23.62 4.17 -15.04
CA GLY A 311 23.87 3.46 -16.30
C GLY A 311 24.92 2.35 -16.11
N PRO A 312 25.12 1.50 -17.12
CA PRO A 312 26.20 0.50 -17.11
C PRO A 312 27.61 1.13 -17.26
N GLU A 313 27.70 2.45 -17.35
CA GLU A 313 28.92 3.22 -17.50
C GLU A 313 29.65 3.35 -16.15
N GLU A 314 30.98 3.15 -16.14
CA GLU A 314 31.78 3.40 -14.94
C GLU A 314 31.81 4.90 -14.62
N PHE A 315 31.37 5.27 -13.42
CA PHE A 315 31.45 6.66 -12.98
C PHE A 315 32.89 7.10 -12.80
N ASP A 316 33.28 8.10 -13.57
CA ASP A 316 34.58 8.76 -13.47
C ASP A 316 34.83 9.28 -12.03
N LEU A 317 36.08 9.20 -11.56
CA LEU A 317 36.37 9.20 -10.12
C LEU A 317 35.96 10.51 -9.41
N GLU A 318 35.94 11.65 -10.11
CA GLU A 318 35.47 12.93 -9.57
C GLU A 318 33.97 12.94 -9.22
N VAL A 319 33.14 12.22 -9.99
CA VAL A 319 31.69 12.13 -9.75
C VAL A 319 31.43 11.35 -8.46
N ARG A 320 32.25 10.33 -8.19
CA ARG A 320 32.14 9.44 -7.03
C ARG A 320 32.30 10.16 -5.68
N PHE A 321 33.10 11.23 -5.62
CA PHE A 321 33.24 12.07 -4.43
C PHE A 321 32.04 12.99 -4.17
N ARG A 322 31.32 13.40 -5.22
CA ARG A 322 30.17 14.32 -5.10
C ARG A 322 28.95 13.67 -4.43
N TYR A 323 28.82 12.35 -4.52
CA TYR A 323 27.70 11.58 -3.94
C TYR A 323 27.61 11.59 -2.40
N LYS A 324 28.64 12.06 -1.67
CA LYS A 324 28.58 12.21 -0.20
C LYS A 324 27.68 13.36 0.29
N SER A 325 27.14 14.20 -0.60
CA SER A 325 26.42 15.43 -0.24
C SER A 325 25.09 15.65 -0.99
N PHE A 326 24.23 14.64 -1.10
CA PHE A 326 22.98 14.72 -1.89
C PHE A 326 21.68 14.51 -1.09
N ASN A 327 21.30 15.49 -0.26
CA ASN A 327 19.92 15.64 0.24
C ASN A 327 18.97 16.34 -0.76
N LEU A 328 19.50 16.97 -1.83
CA LEU A 328 18.71 17.91 -2.65
C LEU A 328 18.13 17.32 -3.95
N VAL A 329 18.75 16.29 -4.53
CA VAL A 329 18.25 15.66 -5.79
C VAL A 329 17.03 14.77 -5.57
N ILE A 330 16.92 14.14 -4.38
CA ILE A 330 15.81 13.26 -4.01
C ILE A 330 14.46 14.01 -4.05
N LEU A 331 14.42 15.28 -3.65
CA LEU A 331 13.19 16.10 -3.71
C LEU A 331 12.70 16.30 -5.15
N THR A 332 13.61 16.55 -6.09
CA THR A 332 13.30 16.74 -7.51
C THR A 332 12.79 15.45 -8.17
N ILE A 333 13.41 14.30 -7.87
CA ILE A 333 13.04 13.01 -8.46
C ILE A 333 11.69 12.51 -7.91
N LEU A 334 11.37 12.79 -6.65
CA LEU A 334 10.09 12.37 -6.04
C LEU A 334 8.91 13.32 -6.34
N GLY A 335 9.15 14.41 -7.07
CA GLY A 335 8.12 15.40 -7.41
C GLY A 335 7.60 16.18 -6.20
N ILE A 336 8.40 16.29 -5.14
CA ILE A 336 8.06 17.06 -3.94
C ILE A 336 8.53 18.50 -4.17
N PRO A 337 7.64 19.51 -4.20
CA PRO A 337 8.07 20.90 -4.32
C PRO A 337 8.94 21.26 -3.12
N GLY A 338 10.20 21.62 -3.39
CA GLY A 338 11.15 22.01 -2.35
C GLY A 338 10.66 23.23 -1.55
N PRO A 339 11.20 23.45 -0.34
CA PRO A 339 10.83 24.60 0.47
C PRO A 339 11.05 25.89 -0.33
N ARG A 340 10.00 26.72 -0.45
CA ARG A 340 10.08 28.01 -1.13
C ARG A 340 11.22 28.80 -0.48
N LYS A 341 12.21 29.22 -1.26
CA LYS A 341 13.25 30.15 -0.80
C LYS A 341 12.54 31.36 -0.18
N ALA A 342 12.95 31.74 1.02
CA ALA A 342 12.55 33.01 1.59
C ALA A 342 12.88 34.11 0.55
N THR A 343 11.89 34.94 0.24
CA THR A 343 12.03 36.01 -0.75
C THR A 343 13.19 36.91 -0.35
N SER A 344 14.18 37.04 -1.23
CA SER A 344 15.30 37.95 -1.07
C SER A 344 14.78 39.37 -0.85
N ILE A 345 15.26 40.01 0.20
CA ILE A 345 15.03 41.44 0.47
C ILE A 345 15.43 42.23 -0.78
N SER A 346 14.49 43.03 -1.30
CA SER A 346 14.73 43.90 -2.46
C SER A 346 15.77 44.98 -2.13
N PRO A 347 16.70 45.30 -3.04
CA PRO A 347 17.69 46.35 -2.79
C PRO A 347 17.03 47.72 -2.68
N ILE A 348 17.46 48.51 -1.70
CA ILE A 348 17.07 49.90 -1.51
C ILE A 348 17.55 50.73 -2.71
N PRO A 349 16.70 51.55 -3.36
CA PRO A 349 17.13 52.37 -4.50
C PRO A 349 18.00 53.55 -4.02
N THR A 350 19.16 53.71 -4.64
CA THR A 350 20.07 54.84 -4.40
C THR A 350 19.49 56.16 -4.94
N PRO A 351 19.56 57.29 -4.22
CA PRO A 351 19.06 58.56 -4.72
C PRO A 351 19.93 59.12 -5.85
N ARG A 352 19.29 59.61 -6.92
CA ARG A 352 19.97 60.38 -7.98
C ARG A 352 20.57 61.66 -7.40
N LYS A 353 21.85 61.92 -7.70
CA LYS A 353 22.40 63.28 -7.62
C LYS A 353 21.78 64.14 -8.73
N ASN A 354 21.24 65.30 -8.38
CA ASN A 354 21.52 66.53 -9.15
C ASN A 354 21.24 67.79 -8.32
N SER A 355 22.12 68.76 -8.52
CA SER A 355 22.24 70.05 -7.83
C SER A 355 20.98 70.92 -7.85
N ARG A 356 20.59 71.44 -6.68
CA ARG A 356 19.90 72.74 -6.55
C ARG A 356 20.45 73.54 -5.35
N THR A 357 20.22 74.84 -5.41
CA THR A 357 20.92 75.91 -4.67
C THR A 357 20.35 76.21 -3.28
N ARG A 358 21.16 76.95 -2.50
CA ARG A 358 20.81 77.89 -1.40
C ARG A 358 19.41 78.53 -1.53
N SER A 359 18.75 79.04 -0.46
CA SER A 359 18.95 78.99 1.01
C SER A 359 17.75 79.68 1.70
N ASN A 360 17.44 79.35 2.96
CA ASN A 360 17.22 80.29 4.09
C ASN A 360 16.48 79.65 5.28
N SER A 361 17.01 79.90 6.49
CA SER A 361 16.44 79.73 7.84
C SER A 361 15.76 81.05 8.31
N PRO A 362 15.32 81.28 9.58
CA PRO A 362 15.35 80.49 10.85
C PRO A 362 13.91 80.27 11.41
N SER A 363 13.54 80.11 12.70
CA SER A 363 14.20 80.27 14.02
C SER A 363 13.43 79.56 15.17
N ASN A 364 13.95 79.66 16.40
CA ASN A 364 13.31 79.45 17.73
C ASN A 364 12.89 77.99 18.06
N ALA A 365 13.48 77.23 19.00
CA ALA A 365 14.37 77.42 20.17
C ALA A 365 13.70 77.55 21.56
N TYR A 366 14.17 76.66 22.46
CA TYR A 366 14.27 76.72 23.95
C TYR A 366 13.23 76.12 24.93
N ARG A 367 13.81 75.37 25.90
CA ARG A 367 13.40 75.01 27.29
C ARG A 367 12.31 73.92 27.46
N SER A 368 12.54 72.77 28.12
CA SER A 368 13.02 72.44 29.51
C SER A 368 11.91 72.61 30.56
N VAL A 369 11.68 71.76 31.58
CA VAL A 369 12.41 70.59 32.14
C VAL A 369 11.54 69.87 33.22
N LEU A 370 11.95 68.68 33.70
CA LEU A 370 11.48 67.92 34.90
C LEU A 370 10.21 67.03 34.85
N ALA A 371 10.24 65.96 35.69
CA ALA A 371 9.27 64.86 35.86
C ALA A 371 8.53 64.95 37.24
N PRO A 372 7.63 64.02 37.63
CA PRO A 372 8.06 62.78 38.32
C PRO A 372 7.12 61.53 38.18
N LEU A 373 7.33 60.52 39.04
CA LEU A 373 6.83 59.13 39.07
C LEU A 373 5.41 58.89 39.63
N SER A 374 4.76 57.78 39.23
CA SER A 374 4.03 56.76 40.06
C SER A 374 3.29 55.75 39.13
N HIS A 375 3.47 54.42 39.21
CA HIS A 375 3.02 53.40 40.18
C HIS A 375 1.51 53.05 40.17
N SER A 376 1.15 51.85 39.67
CA SER A 376 0.23 50.89 40.32
C SER A 376 0.25 49.52 39.61
N MET A 377 0.05 48.42 40.38
CA MET A 377 -0.20 47.05 39.90
C MET A 377 -1.60 46.57 40.33
N GLY A 378 -2.05 45.43 39.79
CA GLY A 378 -3.20 44.65 40.28
C GLY A 378 -4.39 44.69 39.31
N THR A 379 -5.01 43.58 38.95
CA THR A 379 -4.85 42.16 39.39
C THR A 379 -5.04 41.21 38.21
#